data_AF-K6ZW21-F1
#
_entry.id   AF-K6ZW21-F1
#
_cell.length_a   1.000
_cell.length_b   1.000
_cell.length_c   1.000
_cell.angle_alpha   90.00
_cell.angle_beta   90.00
_cell.angle_gamma   90.00
#
_symmetry.space_group_name_H-M   'P 1'
#
loop_
_entity.id
_entity.type
_entity.pdbx_description
1 polymer ?
#
loop_
_entity_poly.entity_id
_entity_poly.type
_entity_poly.pdbx_seq_one_letter_code
_entity_poly.pdbx_strand_id
1 'polypeptide(L)'
;MNIMNFGAAKIGYICLALLGMLTFSANVAAQPQPIWQSCQSLKTLSLNQATISDDEQALCYQFINGFLQGAVLTDSQIMRGLEEGDALSTFAQRAIRTRVGNSRATDADTYLAHFCLPTADIDYATVVSVAKALPKERSGQAGLANEVYVAVKKAFPCT
;
A
#
# COMPACT_ATOMS: atom_id res chain seq x y z
N MET A 1 74.21 5.76 -3.79
CA MET A 1 74.49 7.16 -4.19
C MET A 1 73.19 7.80 -4.63
N ASN A 2 72.81 8.87 -3.94
CA ASN A 2 71.62 9.69 -4.20
C ASN A 2 71.67 10.34 -5.59
N ILE A 3 70.51 10.49 -6.24
CA ILE A 3 70.23 11.64 -7.10
C ILE A 3 68.82 12.16 -6.76
N MET A 4 68.80 13.45 -6.43
CA MET A 4 67.66 14.29 -6.14
C MET A 4 67.00 14.79 -7.44
N ASN A 5 65.67 14.70 -7.49
CA ASN A 5 64.69 15.79 -7.60
C ASN A 5 64.68 16.82 -8.78
N PHE A 6 63.42 17.21 -9.07
CA PHE A 6 62.88 18.42 -9.71
C PHE A 6 63.02 18.69 -11.21
N GLY A 7 61.85 18.85 -11.86
CA GLY A 7 61.69 19.50 -13.16
C GLY A 7 60.23 19.58 -13.58
N ALA A 8 59.48 20.56 -13.06
CA ALA A 8 58.13 20.89 -13.49
C ALA A 8 58.16 21.56 -14.88
N ALA A 9 57.31 21.10 -15.80
CA ALA A 9 57.01 21.82 -17.03
C ALA A 9 55.48 21.88 -17.22
N LYS A 10 54.92 23.07 -17.01
CA LYS A 10 53.60 23.47 -17.51
C LYS A 10 53.77 23.99 -18.95
N ILE A 11 52.74 23.79 -19.77
CA ILE A 11 52.23 24.61 -20.90
C ILE A 11 51.96 23.77 -22.16
N GLY A 12 50.72 23.89 -22.66
CA GLY A 12 50.26 23.42 -23.99
C GLY A 12 49.35 22.19 -23.87
N TYR A 13 48.13 22.13 -24.38
CA TYR A 13 47.47 22.87 -25.44
C TYR A 13 45.95 22.87 -25.21
N ILE A 14 45.30 23.97 -25.58
CA ILE A 14 43.87 24.02 -25.87
C ILE A 14 43.61 23.09 -27.05
N CYS A 15 42.78 22.07 -26.87
CA CYS A 15 42.18 21.33 -27.98
C CYS A 15 40.69 21.15 -27.70
N LEU A 16 39.89 21.96 -28.41
CA LEU A 16 38.45 21.87 -28.48
C LEU A 16 38.12 20.65 -29.35
N ALA A 17 37.60 19.58 -28.75
CA ALA A 17 36.93 18.51 -29.50
C ALA A 17 35.72 18.01 -28.70
N LEU A 18 34.57 18.50 -29.15
CA LEU A 18 33.25 17.90 -29.01
C LEU A 18 33.28 16.39 -29.32
N LEU A 19 32.28 15.69 -28.76
CA LEU A 19 31.90 14.27 -28.95
C LEU A 19 32.50 13.29 -27.94
N GLY A 20 31.82 13.23 -26.78
CA GLY A 20 32.01 12.16 -25.81
C GLY A 20 31.03 12.21 -24.64
N MET A 21 29.81 12.75 -24.82
CA MET A 21 28.74 12.47 -23.87
C MET A 21 28.32 11.01 -24.07
N LEU A 22 29.02 10.10 -23.40
CA LEU A 22 28.50 8.76 -23.13
C LEU A 22 27.27 8.98 -22.25
N THR A 23 26.11 9.02 -22.89
CA THR A 23 24.83 8.94 -22.20
C THR A 23 24.79 7.59 -21.50
N PHE A 24 24.97 7.59 -20.18
CA PHE A 24 24.57 6.47 -19.35
C PHE A 24 23.05 6.36 -19.45
N SER A 25 22.57 5.60 -20.44
CA SER A 25 21.21 5.07 -20.41
C SER A 25 21.18 4.06 -19.26
N ALA A 26 20.82 4.52 -18.07
CA ALA A 26 20.43 3.63 -17.00
C ALA A 26 19.19 2.87 -17.50
N ASN A 27 19.39 1.62 -17.94
CA ASN A 27 18.31 0.68 -18.10
C ASN A 27 17.67 0.52 -16.72
N VAL A 28 16.59 1.24 -16.45
CA VAL A 28 15.63 0.85 -15.42
C VAL A 28 14.95 -0.39 -15.98
N ALA A 29 15.61 -1.53 -15.82
CA ALA A 29 14.94 -2.82 -15.88
C ALA A 29 13.79 -2.72 -14.86
N ALA A 30 12.57 -3.01 -15.30
CA ALA A 30 11.36 -2.91 -14.50
C ALA A 30 11.56 -3.64 -13.16
N GLN A 31 11.94 -2.88 -12.14
CA GLN A 31 12.04 -3.38 -10.78
C GLN A 31 10.63 -3.82 -10.38
N PRO A 32 10.47 -4.97 -9.71
CA PRO A 32 9.21 -5.23 -9.04
C PRO A 32 8.94 -4.00 -8.16
N GLN A 33 7.71 -3.47 -8.22
CA GLN A 33 7.36 -2.20 -7.55
C GLN A 33 7.79 -2.29 -6.08
N PRO A 34 8.61 -1.37 -5.54
CA PRO A 34 9.31 -1.54 -4.25
C PRO A 34 8.40 -1.96 -3.08
N ILE A 35 7.12 -1.60 -3.14
CA ILE A 35 6.11 -2.00 -2.16
C ILE A 35 5.83 -3.52 -2.20
N TRP A 36 5.87 -4.18 -3.35
CA TRP A 36 5.63 -5.62 -3.48
C TRP A 36 6.69 -6.45 -2.77
N GLN A 37 7.98 -6.13 -2.94
CA GLN A 37 9.06 -6.78 -2.21
C GLN A 37 8.90 -6.56 -0.71
N SER A 38 8.56 -5.33 -0.30
CA SER A 38 8.22 -5.00 1.08
C SER A 38 7.11 -5.89 1.62
N CYS A 39 6.10 -6.20 0.81
CA CYS A 39 5.03 -7.12 1.21
C CYS A 39 5.51 -8.56 1.37
N GLN A 40 6.46 -9.03 0.55
CA GLN A 40 7.01 -10.36 0.73
C GLN A 40 7.83 -10.48 2.03
N SER A 41 8.59 -9.44 2.40
CA SER A 41 9.27 -9.38 3.70
C SER A 41 8.27 -9.35 4.85
N LEU A 42 7.22 -8.51 4.76
CA LEU A 42 6.18 -8.37 5.79
C LEU A 42 5.44 -9.69 6.10
N LYS A 43 5.26 -10.56 5.10
CA LYS A 43 4.61 -11.88 5.26
C LYS A 43 5.31 -12.78 6.26
N THR A 44 6.62 -12.61 6.44
CA THR A 44 7.42 -13.45 7.34
C THR A 44 7.26 -13.08 8.81
N LEU A 45 6.66 -11.93 9.12
CA LEU A 45 6.52 -11.45 10.48
C LEU A 45 5.48 -12.24 11.29
N SER A 46 5.71 -12.27 12.61
CA SER A 46 4.74 -12.77 13.57
C SER A 46 3.58 -11.80 13.74
N LEU A 47 2.38 -12.32 14.02
CA LEU A 47 1.20 -11.52 14.36
C LEU A 47 1.32 -10.87 15.76
N ASN A 48 2.16 -11.45 16.63
CA ASN A 48 2.33 -10.99 18.02
C ASN A 48 3.43 -9.92 18.17
N GLN A 49 3.97 -9.42 17.06
CA GLN A 49 4.97 -8.35 17.06
C GLN A 49 4.28 -7.01 17.33
N ALA A 50 4.87 -6.14 18.13
CA ALA A 50 4.26 -4.85 18.48
C ALA A 50 4.58 -3.73 17.46
N THR A 51 5.67 -3.84 16.71
CA THR A 51 6.17 -2.75 15.86
C THR A 51 6.92 -3.28 14.63
N ILE A 52 6.80 -2.54 13.51
CA ILE A 52 7.72 -2.66 12.37
C ILE A 52 9.03 -1.97 12.78
N SER A 53 10.13 -2.72 12.88
CA SER A 53 11.45 -2.17 13.24
C SER A 53 12.34 -1.91 12.03
N ASP A 54 11.88 -2.24 10.83
CA ASP A 54 12.67 -2.30 9.62
C ASP A 54 11.99 -1.52 8.48
N ASP A 55 12.76 -0.62 7.86
CA ASP A 55 12.31 0.20 6.73
C ASP A 55 11.86 -0.67 5.54
N GLU A 56 12.42 -1.87 5.40
CA GLU A 56 12.07 -2.80 4.33
C GLU A 56 10.60 -3.25 4.38
N GLN A 57 9.97 -3.26 5.56
CA GLN A 57 8.59 -3.74 5.77
C GLN A 57 7.59 -2.57 5.90
N ALA A 58 8.10 -1.37 6.19
CA ALA A 58 7.30 -0.19 6.46
C ALA A 58 6.42 0.22 5.27
N LEU A 59 6.92 0.10 4.04
CA LEU A 59 6.18 0.50 2.84
C LEU A 59 4.91 -0.32 2.64
N CYS A 60 5.00 -1.66 2.71
CA CYS A 60 3.82 -2.50 2.57
C CYS A 60 2.85 -2.34 3.75
N TYR A 61 3.39 -2.23 4.97
CA TYR A 61 2.57 -1.98 6.15
C TYR A 61 1.75 -0.71 5.99
N GLN A 62 2.40 0.41 5.64
CA GLN A 62 1.72 1.69 5.46
C GLN A 62 0.72 1.65 4.29
N PHE A 63 1.06 0.97 3.20
CA PHE A 63 0.14 0.82 2.06
C PHE A 63 -1.13 0.06 2.45
N ILE A 64 -1.00 -1.11 3.09
CA ILE A 64 -2.15 -1.91 3.52
C ILE A 64 -2.94 -1.17 4.60
N ASN A 65 -2.26 -0.58 5.59
CA ASN A 65 -2.92 0.21 6.64
C ASN A 65 -3.74 1.35 6.03
N GLY A 66 -3.15 2.13 5.11
CA GLY A 66 -3.86 3.20 4.41
C GLY A 66 -5.03 2.70 3.57
N PHE A 67 -4.89 1.54 2.92
CA PHE A 67 -5.99 0.91 2.18
C PHE A 67 -7.17 0.56 3.10
N LEU A 68 -6.90 -0.06 4.25
CA LEU A 68 -7.95 -0.44 5.22
C LEU A 68 -8.61 0.77 5.87
N GLN A 69 -7.81 1.75 6.31
CA GLN A 69 -8.31 3.02 6.85
C GLN A 69 -9.21 3.76 5.85
N GLY A 70 -8.83 3.75 4.57
CA GLY A 70 -9.64 4.34 3.50
C GLY A 70 -10.99 3.64 3.32
N ALA A 71 -11.04 2.31 3.45
CA ALA A 71 -12.29 1.56 3.39
C ALA A 71 -13.20 1.86 4.58
N VAL A 72 -12.67 1.80 5.81
CA VAL A 72 -13.40 2.15 7.05
C VAL A 72 -13.99 3.56 6.97
N LEU A 73 -13.17 4.53 6.54
CA LEU A 73 -13.62 5.91 6.40
C LEU A 73 -14.71 6.03 5.34
N THR A 74 -14.53 5.43 4.15
CA THR A 74 -15.49 5.61 3.06
C THR A 74 -16.84 4.99 3.40
N ASP A 75 -16.85 3.78 3.97
CA ASP A 75 -18.08 3.08 4.33
C ASP A 75 -18.84 3.82 5.43
N SER A 76 -18.15 4.27 6.49
CA SER A 76 -18.77 5.07 7.55
C SER A 76 -19.36 6.38 7.03
N GLN A 77 -18.68 7.06 6.09
CA GLN A 77 -19.19 8.29 5.47
C GLN A 77 -20.41 8.03 4.57
N ILE A 78 -20.41 6.94 3.81
CA ILE A 78 -21.57 6.56 2.98
C ILE A 78 -22.78 6.28 3.89
N MET A 79 -22.59 5.51 4.96
CA MET A 79 -23.65 5.17 5.89
C MET A 79 -24.21 6.41 6.59
N ARG A 80 -23.33 7.30 7.07
CA ARG A 80 -23.75 8.59 7.65
C ARG A 80 -24.54 9.45 6.66
N GLY A 81 -24.07 9.56 5.41
CA GLY A 81 -24.77 10.31 4.37
C GLY A 81 -26.16 9.74 4.04
N LEU A 82 -26.35 8.42 4.16
CA LEU A 82 -27.65 7.77 3.99
C LEU A 82 -28.60 8.04 5.17
N GLU A 83 -28.08 8.21 6.38
CA GLU A 83 -28.88 8.52 7.57
C GLU A 83 -29.28 10.00 7.65
N GLU A 84 -28.35 10.89 7.29
CA GLU A 84 -28.53 12.35 7.31
C GLU A 84 -29.27 12.89 6.08
N GLY A 85 -29.43 12.07 5.03
CA GLY A 85 -29.88 12.52 3.73
C GLY A 85 -31.38 12.86 3.61
N ASP A 86 -31.69 14.16 3.58
CA ASP A 86 -32.94 14.74 3.02
C ASP A 86 -33.15 14.41 1.53
N ALA A 87 -32.12 13.90 0.84
CA ALA A 87 -32.16 13.51 -0.57
C ALA A 87 -32.85 12.15 -0.82
N LEU A 88 -33.06 11.33 0.22
CA LEU A 88 -33.78 10.07 0.10
C LEU A 88 -35.29 10.30 0.26
N SER A 89 -36.09 9.64 -0.57
CA SER A 89 -37.56 9.68 -0.40
C SER A 89 -37.97 9.12 0.96
N THR A 90 -39.12 9.54 1.48
CA THR A 90 -39.67 9.03 2.75
C THR A 90 -39.88 7.50 2.72
N PHE A 91 -40.12 6.92 1.54
CA PHE A 91 -40.12 5.47 1.32
C PHE A 91 -38.73 4.86 1.49
N ALA A 92 -37.70 5.45 0.88
CA ALA A 92 -36.32 4.98 0.99
C ALA A 92 -35.80 5.09 2.43
N GLN A 93 -36.07 6.19 3.13
CA GLN A 93 -35.73 6.35 4.53
C GLN A 93 -36.39 5.28 5.42
N ARG A 94 -37.69 4.99 5.19
CA ARG A 94 -38.42 3.95 5.94
C ARG A 94 -37.93 2.54 5.60
N ALA A 95 -37.61 2.28 4.34
CA ALA A 95 -37.04 1.01 3.91
C ALA A 95 -35.66 0.79 4.53
N ILE A 96 -34.83 1.85 4.57
CA ILE A 96 -33.55 1.79 5.26
C ILE A 96 -33.79 1.49 6.73
N ARG A 97 -34.64 2.24 7.43
CA ARG A 97 -34.85 2.07 8.88
C ARG A 97 -35.42 0.70 9.29
N THR A 98 -36.26 0.10 8.46
CA THR A 98 -36.99 -1.14 8.82
C THR A 98 -36.40 -2.43 8.23
N ARG A 99 -35.73 -2.38 7.07
CA ARG A 99 -35.14 -3.56 6.43
C ARG A 99 -33.62 -3.56 6.44
N VAL A 100 -33.01 -2.38 6.38
CA VAL A 100 -31.56 -2.25 6.25
C VAL A 100 -30.91 -2.00 7.61
N GLY A 101 -31.42 -1.06 8.40
CA GLY A 101 -30.88 -0.66 9.69
C GLY A 101 -30.92 -1.80 10.72
N ASN A 102 -31.90 -2.70 10.65
CA ASN A 102 -31.97 -3.85 11.55
C ASN A 102 -31.04 -5.01 11.15
N SER A 103 -30.67 -5.12 9.88
CA SER A 103 -29.66 -6.08 9.41
C SER A 103 -28.25 -5.53 9.48
N ARG A 104 -28.07 -4.19 9.47
CA ARG A 104 -26.76 -3.51 9.42
C ARG A 104 -26.26 -2.95 10.75
N ALA A 105 -27.08 -2.96 11.81
CA ALA A 105 -26.66 -2.48 13.14
C ALA A 105 -25.48 -3.27 13.76
N THR A 106 -25.06 -4.36 13.10
CA THR A 106 -23.95 -5.23 13.48
C THR A 106 -22.86 -5.35 12.41
N ASP A 107 -23.03 -4.70 11.26
CA ASP A 107 -22.14 -4.93 10.12
C ASP A 107 -20.87 -4.10 10.28
N ALA A 108 -19.72 -4.78 10.21
CA ALA A 108 -18.39 -4.20 10.30
C ALA A 108 -18.25 -2.94 9.43
N ASP A 109 -17.40 -1.99 9.85
CA ASP A 109 -17.16 -0.68 9.20
C ASP A 109 -16.64 -0.76 7.75
N THR A 110 -16.57 -1.94 7.15
CA THR A 110 -16.09 -2.21 5.79
C THR A 110 -17.05 -3.08 4.96
N TYR A 111 -18.28 -3.28 5.42
CA TYR A 111 -19.26 -4.17 4.78
C TYR A 111 -19.58 -3.77 3.33
N LEU A 112 -19.70 -2.48 3.02
CA LEU A 112 -19.98 -2.00 1.66
C LEU A 112 -18.79 -2.28 0.73
N ALA A 113 -17.58 -2.34 1.28
CA ALA A 113 -16.39 -2.81 0.58
C ALA A 113 -16.31 -4.35 0.43
N HIS A 114 -17.32 -5.10 0.87
CA HIS A 114 -17.42 -6.57 0.76
C HIS A 114 -16.34 -7.36 1.50
N PHE A 115 -15.86 -6.84 2.62
CA PHE A 115 -15.07 -7.56 3.63
C PHE A 115 -15.41 -7.03 5.03
N CYS A 116 -15.18 -7.82 6.08
CA CYS A 116 -15.65 -7.50 7.42
C CYS A 116 -14.51 -7.50 8.42
N LEU A 117 -13.92 -6.32 8.66
CA LEU A 117 -12.91 -6.16 9.70
C LEU A 117 -13.52 -6.36 11.10
N PRO A 118 -12.74 -6.90 12.06
CA PRO A 118 -13.24 -7.13 13.42
C PRO A 118 -13.53 -5.82 14.18
N THR A 119 -12.80 -4.75 13.86
CA THR A 119 -12.90 -3.43 14.49
C THR A 119 -12.59 -2.32 13.48
N ALA A 120 -13.11 -1.11 13.72
CA ALA A 120 -12.73 0.10 12.98
C ALA A 120 -11.24 0.43 13.12
N ASP A 121 -10.71 0.22 14.33
CA ASP A 121 -9.31 0.46 14.65
C ASP A 121 -8.43 -0.62 14.00
N ILE A 122 -7.66 -0.23 13.01
CA ILE A 122 -6.75 -1.12 12.28
C ILE A 122 -5.50 -1.36 13.12
N ASP A 123 -5.39 -2.56 13.69
CA ASP A 123 -4.21 -2.97 14.45
C ASP A 123 -3.13 -3.61 13.56
N TYR A 124 -1.95 -3.80 14.14
CA TYR A 124 -0.82 -4.42 13.47
C TYR A 124 -1.15 -5.84 12.97
N ALA A 125 -1.83 -6.64 13.80
CA ALA A 125 -2.17 -8.02 13.47
C ALA A 125 -3.11 -8.10 12.25
N THR A 126 -4.03 -7.15 12.10
CA THR A 126 -4.92 -7.02 10.96
C THR A 126 -4.12 -6.77 9.68
N VAL A 127 -3.21 -5.79 9.69
CA VAL A 127 -2.36 -5.49 8.53
C VAL A 127 -1.50 -6.68 8.11
N VAL A 128 -0.86 -7.35 9.08
CA VAL A 128 -0.03 -8.53 8.79
C VAL A 128 -0.87 -9.72 8.31
N SER A 129 -2.11 -9.88 8.79
CA SER A 129 -3.03 -10.92 8.31
C SER A 129 -3.36 -10.74 6.83
N VAL A 130 -3.61 -9.49 6.40
CA VAL A 130 -3.79 -9.16 4.98
C VAL A 130 -2.52 -9.44 4.18
N ALA A 131 -1.36 -9.00 4.68
CA ALA A 131 -0.08 -9.24 4.01
C ALA A 131 0.16 -10.74 3.79
N LYS A 132 -0.10 -11.57 4.80
CA LYS A 132 -0.02 -13.04 4.73
C LYS A 132 -0.97 -13.65 3.71
N ALA A 133 -2.12 -13.03 3.47
CA ALA A 133 -3.08 -13.49 2.48
C ALA A 133 -2.70 -13.14 1.02
N LEU A 134 -1.75 -12.22 0.80
CA LEU A 134 -1.26 -11.87 -0.55
C LEU A 134 -0.62 -13.07 -1.25
N PRO A 135 -0.74 -13.17 -2.59
CA PRO A 135 -0.07 -14.22 -3.35
C PRO A 135 1.46 -14.12 -3.23
N LYS A 136 2.14 -15.24 -3.53
CA LYS A 136 3.62 -15.29 -3.54
C LYS A 136 4.20 -14.44 -4.66
N GLU A 137 3.62 -14.57 -5.84
CA GLU A 137 4.00 -13.83 -7.03
C GLU A 137 2.93 -12.81 -7.39
N ARG A 138 3.35 -11.68 -7.96
CA ARG A 138 2.43 -10.64 -8.40
C ARG A 138 1.81 -11.04 -9.74
N SER A 139 0.49 -10.91 -9.88
CA SER A 139 -0.11 -10.94 -11.21
C SER A 139 0.30 -9.68 -11.97
N GLY A 140 0.92 -9.84 -13.15
CA GLY A 140 1.23 -8.71 -14.04
C GLY A 140 0.00 -8.00 -14.60
N GLN A 141 -1.19 -8.59 -14.45
CA GLN A 141 -2.45 -8.09 -15.00
C GLN A 141 -3.20 -7.15 -14.03
N ALA A 142 -2.94 -7.26 -12.72
CA ALA A 142 -3.64 -6.50 -11.69
C ALA A 142 -2.72 -5.51 -10.97
N GLY A 143 -3.28 -4.36 -10.59
CA GLY A 143 -2.61 -3.39 -9.73
C GLY A 143 -2.45 -3.90 -8.29
N LEU A 144 -1.46 -3.40 -7.55
CA LEU A 144 -1.23 -3.76 -6.15
C LEU A 144 -2.47 -3.59 -5.27
N ALA A 145 -3.23 -2.51 -5.46
CA ALA A 145 -4.46 -2.27 -4.70
C ALA A 145 -5.51 -3.37 -4.92
N ASN A 146 -5.60 -3.94 -6.13
CA ASN A 146 -6.51 -5.04 -6.41
C ASN A 146 -6.04 -6.35 -5.75
N GLU A 147 -4.72 -6.61 -5.74
CA GLU A 147 -4.15 -7.76 -5.02
C GLU A 147 -4.42 -7.65 -3.52
N VAL A 148 -4.24 -6.47 -2.93
CA VAL A 148 -4.59 -6.20 -1.53
C VAL A 148 -6.07 -6.39 -1.29
N TYR A 149 -6.95 -5.83 -2.14
CA TYR A 149 -8.40 -6.01 -2.01
C TYR A 149 -8.80 -7.49 -1.97
N VAL A 150 -8.29 -8.30 -2.91
CA VAL A 150 -8.55 -9.74 -2.93
C VAL A 150 -8.00 -10.44 -1.68
N ALA A 151 -6.81 -10.07 -1.22
CA ALA A 151 -6.21 -10.62 0.00
C ALA A 151 -7.02 -10.26 1.26
N VAL A 152 -7.51 -9.02 1.38
CA VAL A 152 -8.35 -8.58 2.50
C VAL A 152 -9.64 -9.41 2.55
N LYS A 153 -10.33 -9.59 1.42
CA LYS A 153 -11.54 -10.42 1.36
C LYS A 153 -11.32 -11.86 1.78
N LYS A 154 -10.13 -12.41 1.50
CA LYS A 154 -9.74 -13.75 1.91
C LYS A 154 -9.44 -13.82 3.42
N ALA A 155 -8.80 -12.79 3.96
CA ALA A 155 -8.46 -12.72 5.38
C ALA A 155 -9.68 -12.41 6.27
N PHE A 156 -10.61 -11.60 5.77
CA PHE A 156 -11.75 -11.06 6.51
C PHE A 156 -13.06 -11.15 5.71
N PRO A 157 -13.54 -12.37 5.38
CA PRO A 157 -14.81 -12.53 4.70
C PRO A 157 -15.97 -12.07 5.60
N CYS A 158 -16.98 -11.42 5.00
CA CYS A 158 -18.25 -11.19 5.67
C CYS A 158 -19.05 -12.51 5.74
N THR A 159 -19.63 -12.81 6.91
CA THR A 159 -20.46 -13.99 7.17
C THR A 159 -21.94 -13.63 7.22
#